data_AF-A0A0G1U9Y2-F1
#
_entry.id   AF-A0A0G1U9Y2-F1
#
_cell.length_a   1.000
_cell.length_b   1.000
_cell.length_c   1.000
_cell.angle_alpha   90.00
_cell.angle_beta   90.00
_cell.angle_gamma   90.00
#
_symmetry.space_group_name_H-M   'P 1'
#
loop_
_entity.id
_entity.type
_entity.pdbx_description
1 polymer ?
#
loop_
_entity_poly.entity_id
_entity_poly.type
_entity_poly.pdbx_seq_one_letter_code
_entity_poly.pdbx_strand_id
1 'polypeptide(L)'
;MRMENRLSGRFKMEPFGGERILIGHFRVGRTDGVSLQISAWKEILTKAGAKVALVSGSYNCGADFEIPHLENQLDSEVYRVDEGAFDRADAFADEKSFKEAFGRISKAVENGVRKAVAEFSPTRMIISNIFSVGENIAAAEGILKVLDEVSVPTLLINHDLYWENRRYDHPLFSFVQTYLAENFPPKRSYISHACINSLRQGGLVRRKGVHVDLLPDSLDFNRVLQDKNAQCAKLLRQFGIQPEDIMVLQATRVVRRKNIELAVDFVRELSKSSRVQMIKKRGLYSGRGFDPARNKIVLVIAGYAERRDQWYLQKVIDYAKKQGVYFVHLDGAFNGYPNGHWQRKPGLLDLHIYADLVTYLSSAEGFGNQFLEAVLSKTPVVVFEYSVFQADIKPKGFEVISLGREMGINPETGLSLCPEVVLKRAASQAVDLLTDPRSYRLMVEKNFEIGRENFSFENTLERFIKIMKPGYVERARRWMRNVEVDV
;
A
#
# COMPACT_ATOMS: atom_id res chain seq x y z
N MET A 1 -33.74 3.29 15.63
CA MET A 1 -33.25 4.38 16.50
C MET A 1 -32.94 3.99 17.97
N ARG A 2 -33.02 2.70 18.38
CA ARG A 2 -32.58 2.22 19.72
C ARG A 2 -31.45 1.16 19.70
N MET A 3 -30.83 0.90 18.54
CA MET A 3 -29.65 0.03 18.41
C MET A 3 -28.34 0.79 18.16
N GLU A 4 -28.37 1.99 17.58
CA GLU A 4 -27.16 2.80 17.31
C GLU A 4 -26.52 3.40 18.56
N ASN A 5 -27.22 3.44 19.71
CA ASN A 5 -26.70 3.97 20.97
C ASN A 5 -26.16 2.92 21.95
N ARG A 6 -26.05 1.65 21.56
CA ARG A 6 -25.47 0.60 22.43
C ARG A 6 -23.99 0.31 22.16
N LEU A 7 -23.43 0.76 21.04
CA LEU A 7 -22.01 0.62 20.71
C LEU A 7 -21.18 1.89 20.96
N SER A 8 -21.81 3.05 21.16
CA SER A 8 -21.12 4.33 21.36
C SER A 8 -20.86 4.69 22.84
N GLY A 9 -21.35 3.90 23.80
CA GLY A 9 -21.45 4.30 25.21
C GLY A 9 -20.93 3.33 26.28
N ARG A 10 -20.30 2.21 25.93
CA ARG A 10 -19.63 1.34 26.91
C ARG A 10 -18.17 1.12 26.51
N PHE A 11 -17.30 1.79 27.28
CA PHE A 11 -15.84 1.59 27.38
C PHE A 11 -14.95 2.32 26.35
N LYS A 12 -14.60 3.59 26.61
CA LYS A 12 -13.33 4.15 26.12
C LYS A 12 -12.20 3.64 27.00
N MET A 13 -11.83 2.37 26.85
CA MET A 13 -10.52 1.94 27.30
C MET A 13 -9.50 2.52 26.32
N GLU A 14 -8.53 3.27 26.82
CA GLU A 14 -7.40 3.78 26.05
C GLU A 14 -6.24 2.77 26.20
N PRO A 15 -6.14 1.73 25.35
CA PRO A 15 -5.16 0.66 25.54
C PRO A 15 -3.72 1.18 25.48
N PHE A 16 -3.51 2.33 24.84
CA PHE A 16 -2.22 3.01 24.80
C PHE A 16 -2.22 4.34 25.58
N GLY A 17 -3.19 4.54 26.49
CA GLY A 17 -3.20 5.68 27.40
C GLY A 17 -1.88 5.81 28.16
N GLY A 18 -1.28 7.00 28.10
CA GLY A 18 0.02 7.30 28.73
C GLY A 18 1.25 6.80 27.99
N GLU A 19 1.11 6.06 26.88
CA GLU A 19 2.24 5.64 26.06
C GLU A 19 2.71 6.79 25.15
N ARG A 20 4.03 6.89 24.98
CA ARG A 20 4.69 7.83 24.05
C ARG A 20 5.36 7.00 22.97
N ILE A 21 4.78 6.98 21.77
CA ILE A 21 5.23 6.11 20.67
C ILE A 21 5.93 6.95 19.61
N LEU A 22 7.20 6.64 19.36
CA LEU A 22 7.97 7.27 18.29
C LEU A 22 7.99 6.35 17.07
N ILE A 23 7.50 6.82 15.91
CA ILE A 23 7.45 6.04 14.67
C ILE A 23 8.50 6.59 13.70
N GLY A 24 9.43 5.75 13.24
CA GLY A 24 10.51 6.12 12.33
C GLY A 24 10.42 5.44 10.96
N HIS A 25 10.66 6.19 9.90
CA HIS A 25 10.88 5.70 8.54
C HIS A 25 11.81 6.67 7.79
N PHE A 26 12.33 6.31 6.61
CA PHE A 26 13.16 7.21 5.81
C PHE A 26 12.39 8.49 5.39
N ARG A 27 11.09 8.35 5.13
CA ARG A 27 10.17 9.41 4.68
C ARG A 27 8.81 9.29 5.36
N VAL A 28 8.08 10.39 5.49
CA VAL A 28 6.68 10.39 5.95
C VAL A 28 5.87 11.46 5.20
N GLY A 29 4.54 11.36 5.27
CA GLY A 29 3.64 12.36 4.66
C GLY A 29 3.60 12.33 3.13
N ARG A 30 4.15 11.28 2.50
CA ARG A 30 4.09 11.07 1.05
C ARG A 30 2.90 10.18 0.66
N THR A 31 2.70 9.99 -0.64
CA THR A 31 1.62 9.17 -1.21
C THR A 31 2.05 7.73 -1.53
N ASP A 32 3.23 7.31 -1.08
CA ASP A 32 3.64 5.91 -1.17
C ASP A 32 2.93 5.05 -0.10
N GLY A 33 2.92 3.74 -0.31
CA GLY A 33 2.17 2.80 0.54
C GLY A 33 2.59 2.85 2.01
N VAL A 34 3.89 2.96 2.30
CA VAL A 34 4.41 2.95 3.67
C VAL A 34 4.07 4.25 4.39
N SER A 35 4.23 5.40 3.72
CA SER A 35 3.83 6.71 4.28
C SER A 35 2.34 6.75 4.64
N LEU A 36 1.47 6.17 3.79
CA LEU A 36 0.04 6.08 4.08
C LEU A 36 -0.26 5.17 5.29
N GLN A 37 0.45 4.04 5.41
CA GLN A 37 0.30 3.16 6.57
C GLN A 37 0.82 3.80 7.87
N ILE A 38 1.93 4.54 7.84
CA ILE A 38 2.42 5.29 8.99
C ILE A 38 1.39 6.33 9.44
N SER A 39 0.74 7.03 8.50
CA SER A 39 -0.35 7.95 8.82
C SER A 39 -1.53 7.23 9.47
N ALA A 40 -1.91 6.06 8.96
CA ALA A 40 -2.95 5.23 9.55
C ALA A 40 -2.57 4.78 10.98
N TRP A 41 -1.35 4.30 11.20
CA TRP A 41 -0.89 3.88 12.53
C TRP A 41 -0.84 5.04 13.52
N LYS A 42 -0.39 6.24 13.10
CA LYS A 42 -0.43 7.44 13.93
C LYS A 42 -1.85 7.74 14.37
N GLU A 43 -2.81 7.69 13.46
CA GLU A 43 -4.22 7.93 13.77
C GLU A 43 -4.79 6.87 14.71
N ILE A 44 -4.57 5.58 14.41
CA ILE A 44 -5.05 4.44 15.20
C ILE A 44 -4.54 4.53 16.64
N LEU A 45 -3.22 4.71 16.82
CA LEU A 45 -2.59 4.73 18.13
C LEU A 45 -2.96 6.00 18.91
N THR A 46 -3.11 7.15 18.23
CA THR A 46 -3.58 8.39 18.87
C THR A 46 -5.01 8.26 19.35
N LYS A 47 -5.93 7.71 18.53
CA LYS A 47 -7.32 7.43 18.93
C LYS A 47 -7.40 6.45 20.10
N ALA A 48 -6.37 5.60 20.27
CA ALA A 48 -6.24 4.65 21.36
C ALA A 48 -5.54 5.20 22.62
N GLY A 49 -5.27 6.52 22.67
CA GLY A 49 -4.74 7.23 23.84
C GLY A 49 -3.23 7.44 23.87
N ALA A 50 -2.49 7.01 22.84
CA ALA A 50 -1.05 7.25 22.76
C ALA A 50 -0.74 8.70 22.37
N LYS A 51 0.37 9.26 22.89
CA LYS A 51 1.04 10.40 22.25
C LYS A 51 1.97 9.83 21.18
N VAL A 52 1.75 10.19 19.91
CA VAL A 52 2.54 9.68 18.79
C VAL A 52 3.32 10.80 18.12
N ALA A 53 4.62 10.58 17.91
CA ALA A 53 5.49 11.46 17.13
C ALA A 53 6.18 10.70 15.99
N LEU A 54 6.45 11.39 14.89
CA LEU A 54 7.08 10.83 13.69
C LEU A 54 8.52 11.31 13.52
N VAL A 55 9.39 10.39 13.13
CA VAL A 55 10.78 10.63 12.73
C VAL A 55 10.92 10.34 11.24
N SER A 56 11.53 11.26 10.50
CA SER A 56 11.93 11.02 9.11
C SER A 56 13.21 11.74 8.72
N GLY A 57 13.73 11.42 7.53
CA GLY A 57 14.73 12.24 6.87
C GLY A 57 14.19 13.59 6.41
N SER A 58 15.09 14.42 5.89
CA SER A 58 14.77 15.75 5.36
C SER A 58 13.79 15.74 4.19
N TYR A 59 13.20 16.90 3.91
CA TYR A 59 12.28 17.14 2.79
C TYR A 59 10.92 16.43 2.91
N ASN A 60 10.45 16.13 4.12
CA ASN A 60 9.16 15.46 4.34
C ASN A 60 8.17 16.38 5.06
N CYS A 61 6.87 16.11 4.89
CA CYS A 61 5.83 16.85 5.60
C CYS A 61 5.25 16.01 6.73
N GLY A 62 4.95 16.66 7.87
CA GLY A 62 4.29 16.02 9.00
C GLY A 62 5.20 15.21 9.94
N ALA A 63 6.52 15.23 9.75
CA ALA A 63 7.47 14.73 10.72
C ALA A 63 7.55 15.66 11.93
N ASP A 64 7.60 15.08 13.13
CA ASP A 64 7.81 15.81 14.38
C ASP A 64 9.32 15.99 14.64
N PHE A 65 10.15 15.05 14.17
CA PHE A 65 11.61 15.09 14.23
C PHE A 65 12.23 14.79 12.87
N GLU A 66 13.02 15.73 12.36
CA GLU A 66 13.78 15.57 11.13
C GLU A 66 15.24 15.18 11.45
N ILE A 67 15.72 14.09 10.85
CA ILE A 67 17.07 13.57 11.08
C ILE A 67 17.91 13.70 9.80
N PRO A 68 19.04 14.44 9.85
CA PRO A 68 19.96 14.53 8.72
C PRO A 68 20.44 13.16 8.25
N HIS A 69 20.60 13.01 6.93
CA HIS A 69 21.02 11.77 6.27
C HIS A 69 20.15 10.52 6.52
N LEU A 70 18.96 10.67 7.12
CA LEU A 70 18.00 9.56 7.21
C LEU A 70 17.23 9.38 5.89
N GLU A 71 17.03 10.43 5.09
CA GLU A 71 16.39 10.30 3.78
C GLU A 71 17.30 9.49 2.84
N ASN A 72 16.73 8.53 2.11
CA ASN A 72 17.49 7.47 1.45
C ASN A 72 17.67 7.62 -0.07
N GLN A 73 17.21 8.72 -0.68
CA GLN A 73 17.23 8.91 -2.14
C GLN A 73 17.72 10.29 -2.60
N LEU A 74 17.44 11.35 -1.83
CA LEU A 74 17.67 12.75 -2.20
C LEU A 74 18.95 13.33 -1.60
N ASP A 75 19.48 12.71 -0.55
CA ASP A 75 20.75 13.10 0.05
C ASP A 75 21.91 12.54 -0.78
N SER A 76 22.80 13.42 -1.24
CA SER A 76 23.88 13.05 -2.18
C SER A 76 24.97 12.20 -1.55
N GLU A 77 25.27 12.35 -0.25
CA GLU A 77 26.24 11.50 0.43
C GLU A 77 25.64 10.11 0.68
N VAL A 78 24.37 10.05 1.10
CA VAL A 78 23.64 8.79 1.25
C VAL A 78 23.52 8.06 -0.08
N TYR A 79 23.15 8.76 -1.15
CA TYR A 79 23.06 8.18 -2.49
C TYR A 79 24.41 7.61 -2.94
N ARG A 80 25.51 8.33 -2.73
CA ARG A 80 26.86 7.84 -3.05
C ARG A 80 27.20 6.56 -2.28
N VAL A 81 26.87 6.48 -0.98
CA VAL A 81 27.11 5.28 -0.15
C VAL A 81 26.21 4.12 -0.58
N ASP A 82 24.94 4.36 -0.91
CA ASP A 82 24.01 3.34 -1.42
C ASP A 82 24.50 2.73 -2.74
N GLU A 83 24.84 3.58 -3.72
CA GLU A 83 25.39 3.14 -5.01
C GLU A 83 26.73 2.42 -4.83
N GLY A 84 27.62 2.95 -3.99
CA GLY A 84 28.92 2.35 -3.70
C GLY A 84 28.84 1.02 -2.94
N ALA A 85 27.70 0.72 -2.31
CA ALA A 85 27.47 -0.55 -1.65
C ALA A 85 27.05 -1.66 -2.62
N PHE A 86 26.39 -1.34 -3.75
CA PHE A 86 25.72 -2.34 -4.59
C PHE A 86 25.98 -2.24 -6.10
N ASP A 87 26.09 -1.04 -6.68
CA ASP A 87 26.06 -0.87 -8.15
C ASP A 87 27.32 -0.19 -8.73
N ARG A 88 27.96 0.69 -7.96
CA ARG A 88 29.05 1.57 -8.44
C ARG A 88 30.36 1.32 -7.72
N ALA A 89 31.15 0.39 -8.26
CA ALA A 89 32.49 0.09 -7.76
C ALA A 89 33.47 1.27 -7.85
N ASP A 90 33.18 2.28 -8.69
CA ASP A 90 33.97 3.50 -8.85
C ASP A 90 33.61 4.60 -7.83
N ALA A 91 32.54 4.43 -7.04
CA ALA A 91 32.09 5.45 -6.08
C ALA A 91 33.09 5.63 -4.90
N PHE A 92 33.92 4.63 -4.63
CA PHE A 92 34.94 4.63 -3.59
C PHE A 92 36.21 3.95 -4.09
N ALA A 93 37.37 4.43 -3.65
CA ALA A 93 38.65 3.86 -4.07
C ALA A 93 38.90 2.48 -3.42
N ASP A 94 38.41 2.28 -2.20
CA ASP A 94 38.61 1.08 -1.40
C ASP A 94 37.52 0.94 -0.31
N GLU A 95 37.50 -0.22 0.37
CA GLU A 95 36.55 -0.48 1.46
C GLU A 95 36.76 0.47 2.66
N LYS A 96 37.97 1.01 2.85
CA LYS A 96 38.28 1.94 3.94
C LYS A 96 37.57 3.29 3.74
N SER A 97 37.72 3.90 2.57
CA SER A 97 37.06 5.16 2.21
C SER A 97 35.53 5.02 2.19
N PHE A 98 35.01 3.86 1.81
CA PHE A 98 33.59 3.53 1.98
C PHE A 98 33.17 3.55 3.45
N LYS A 99 33.88 2.82 4.33
CA LYS A 99 33.59 2.76 5.77
C LYS A 99 33.65 4.12 6.46
N GLU A 100 34.57 4.99 6.05
CA GLU A 100 34.65 6.37 6.55
C GLU A 100 33.38 7.18 6.20
N ALA A 101 32.88 7.07 4.97
CA ALA A 101 31.63 7.73 4.56
C ALA A 101 30.40 7.13 5.26
N PHE A 102 30.31 5.80 5.31
CA PHE A 102 29.29 5.09 6.07
C PHE A 102 29.26 5.54 7.54
N GLY A 103 30.43 5.66 8.17
CA GLY A 103 30.58 6.08 9.56
C GLY A 103 30.11 7.51 9.82
N ARG A 104 30.35 8.45 8.89
CA ARG A 104 29.88 9.84 9.01
C ARG A 104 28.34 9.92 8.99
N ILE A 105 27.71 9.26 8.01
CA ILE A 105 26.25 9.19 7.91
C ILE A 105 25.66 8.54 9.17
N SER A 106 26.21 7.39 9.56
CA SER A 106 25.78 6.67 10.77
C SER A 106 25.84 7.55 12.00
N LYS A 107 26.93 8.32 12.19
CA LYS A 107 27.08 9.18 13.36
C LYS A 107 26.10 10.37 13.36
N ALA A 108 25.84 10.95 12.19
CA ALA A 108 24.87 12.03 12.06
C ALA A 108 23.45 11.55 12.41
N VAL A 109 23.06 10.37 11.90
CA VAL A 109 21.78 9.74 12.20
C VAL A 109 21.69 9.38 13.68
N GLU A 110 22.72 8.75 14.25
CA GLU A 110 22.81 8.42 15.69
C GLU A 110 22.55 9.67 16.56
N ASN A 111 23.23 10.79 16.27
CA ASN A 111 23.06 12.03 17.01
C ASN A 111 21.63 12.58 16.90
N GLY A 112 21.03 12.56 15.70
CA GLY A 112 19.66 13.01 15.48
C GLY A 112 18.62 12.15 16.20
N VAL A 113 18.76 10.82 16.12
CA VAL A 113 17.85 9.87 16.81
C VAL A 113 17.98 10.04 18.31
N ARG A 114 19.20 10.14 18.83
CA ARG A 114 19.46 10.36 20.26
C ARG A 114 18.78 11.63 20.77
N LYS A 115 18.84 12.73 20.00
CA LYS A 115 18.15 13.98 20.33
C LYS A 115 16.62 13.78 20.36
N ALA A 116 16.07 13.15 19.32
CA ALA A 116 14.63 12.88 19.25
C ALA A 116 14.15 11.99 20.41
N VAL A 117 14.92 10.96 20.78
CA VAL A 117 14.63 10.09 21.93
C VAL A 117 14.74 10.85 23.25
N ALA A 118 15.73 11.73 23.44
CA ALA A 118 15.85 12.53 24.65
C ALA A 118 14.65 13.50 24.82
N GLU A 119 14.28 14.20 23.75
CA GLU A 119 13.18 15.17 23.75
C GLU A 119 11.81 14.49 23.85
N PHE A 120 11.60 13.42 23.08
CA PHE A 120 10.33 12.72 23.04
C PHE A 120 10.19 11.59 24.06
N SER A 121 11.25 11.22 24.79
CA SER A 121 11.27 10.17 25.83
C SER A 121 10.25 9.03 25.57
N PRO A 122 10.38 8.32 24.43
CA PRO A 122 9.42 7.31 24.03
C PRO A 122 9.39 6.15 25.02
N THR A 123 8.19 5.66 25.30
CA THR A 123 8.01 4.38 26.00
C THR A 123 8.10 3.20 25.03
N ARG A 124 7.87 3.45 23.73
CA ARG A 124 7.97 2.46 22.65
C ARG A 124 8.39 3.12 21.33
N MET A 125 8.98 2.31 20.46
CA MET A 125 9.31 2.72 19.10
C MET A 125 8.70 1.78 18.06
N ILE A 126 8.34 2.33 16.91
CA ILE A 126 7.95 1.56 15.71
C ILE A 126 8.88 2.01 14.59
N ILE A 127 9.61 1.10 13.98
CA ILE A 127 10.49 1.42 12.86
C ILE A 127 10.04 0.66 11.62
N SER A 128 9.71 1.39 10.55
CA SER A 128 9.22 0.82 9.30
C SER A 128 10.31 0.81 8.23
N ASN A 129 10.51 -0.36 7.61
CA ASN A 129 11.45 -0.65 6.52
C ASN A 129 12.95 -0.38 6.72
N ILE A 130 13.38 0.47 7.67
CA ILE A 130 14.79 0.85 7.82
C ILE A 130 15.72 -0.36 8.01
N PHE A 131 15.25 -1.37 8.75
CA PHE A 131 16.00 -2.59 9.04
C PHE A 131 15.66 -3.76 8.12
N SER A 132 14.94 -3.51 7.02
CA SER A 132 14.42 -4.59 6.17
C SER A 132 14.77 -4.42 4.70
N VAL A 133 14.89 -3.19 4.20
CA VAL A 133 15.36 -2.91 2.84
C VAL A 133 16.86 -2.66 2.79
N GLY A 134 17.50 -2.79 1.63
CA GLY A 134 18.93 -2.51 1.47
C GLY A 134 19.26 -1.03 1.29
N GLU A 135 18.30 -0.13 1.48
CA GLU A 135 18.46 1.32 1.28
C GLU A 135 19.02 1.99 2.55
N ASN A 136 20.00 2.89 2.41
CA ASN A 136 20.58 3.68 3.50
C ASN A 136 20.97 2.84 4.75
N ILE A 137 21.77 1.80 4.52
CA ILE A 137 22.28 0.89 5.56
C ILE A 137 23.08 1.60 6.67
N ALA A 138 23.66 2.78 6.37
CA ALA A 138 24.37 3.60 7.33
C ALA A 138 23.42 4.27 8.35
N ALA A 139 22.23 4.70 7.91
CA ALA A 139 21.22 5.19 8.85
C ALA A 139 20.69 4.09 9.76
N ALA A 140 20.51 2.88 9.25
CA ALA A 140 20.14 1.73 10.08
C ALA A 140 21.17 1.49 11.21
N GLU A 141 22.47 1.62 10.91
CA GLU A 141 23.54 1.51 11.93
C GLU A 141 23.41 2.61 12.99
N GLY A 142 23.21 3.86 12.56
CA GLY A 142 23.04 4.98 13.48
C GLY A 142 21.84 4.81 14.41
N ILE A 143 20.71 4.33 13.87
CA ILE A 143 19.51 4.04 14.67
C ILE A 143 19.76 2.87 15.63
N LEU A 144 20.37 1.77 15.15
CA LEU A 144 20.62 0.58 15.97
C LEU A 144 21.50 0.87 17.18
N LYS A 145 22.53 1.72 17.03
CA LYS A 145 23.37 2.17 18.15
C LYS A 145 22.54 2.83 19.25
N VAL A 146 21.65 3.75 18.89
CA VAL A 146 20.78 4.40 19.87
C VAL A 146 19.83 3.39 20.50
N LEU A 147 19.24 2.49 19.71
CA LEU A 147 18.35 1.44 20.22
C LEU A 147 19.05 0.50 21.20
N ASP A 148 20.28 0.08 20.91
CA ASP A 148 21.08 -0.78 21.78
C ASP A 148 21.41 -0.08 23.11
N GLU A 149 21.64 1.24 23.08
CA GLU A 149 21.90 2.04 24.28
C GLU A 149 20.66 2.26 25.16
N VAL A 150 19.51 2.60 24.56
CA VAL A 150 18.29 2.94 25.34
C VAL A 150 17.40 1.75 25.62
N SER A 151 17.51 0.67 24.82
CA SER A 151 16.74 -0.57 24.94
C SER A 151 15.21 -0.37 25.06
N VAL A 152 14.68 0.68 24.43
CA VAL A 152 13.24 0.95 24.39
C VAL A 152 12.56 -0.14 23.58
N PRO A 153 11.44 -0.74 24.07
CA PRO A 153 10.70 -1.74 23.32
C PRO A 153 10.35 -1.26 21.91
N THR A 154 10.85 -1.97 20.91
CA THR A 154 10.79 -1.55 19.51
C THR A 154 10.10 -2.61 18.66
N LEU A 155 9.14 -2.18 17.83
CA LEU A 155 8.49 -3.01 16.84
C LEU A 155 9.00 -2.65 15.44
N LEU A 156 9.63 -3.61 14.76
CA LEU A 156 10.01 -3.46 13.36
C LEU A 156 8.88 -3.93 12.46
N ILE A 157 8.33 -3.04 11.63
CA ILE A 157 7.32 -3.39 10.63
C ILE A 157 7.98 -3.44 9.27
N ASN A 158 8.09 -4.65 8.73
CA ASN A 158 8.80 -4.93 7.50
C ASN A 158 7.79 -5.03 6.35
N HIS A 159 7.66 -3.96 5.56
CA HIS A 159 6.84 -3.97 4.34
C HIS A 159 7.57 -4.64 3.18
N ASP A 160 8.89 -4.53 3.14
CA ASP A 160 9.72 -5.09 2.07
C ASP A 160 10.97 -5.72 2.67
N LEU A 161 11.60 -6.64 1.95
CA LEU A 161 12.80 -7.34 2.40
C LEU A 161 13.87 -7.23 1.33
N TYR A 162 15.12 -6.96 1.72
CA TYR A 162 16.20 -6.66 0.78
C TYR A 162 16.42 -7.81 -0.23
N TRP A 163 16.28 -9.07 0.18
CA TRP A 163 16.41 -10.23 -0.73
C TRP A 163 15.25 -10.39 -1.74
N GLU A 164 14.25 -9.51 -1.73
CA GLU A 164 13.19 -9.46 -2.75
C GLU A 164 13.61 -8.60 -3.96
N ASN A 165 14.68 -7.82 -3.82
CA ASN A 165 15.21 -6.98 -4.88
C ASN A 165 16.64 -7.42 -5.22
N ARG A 166 16.83 -7.89 -6.46
CA ARG A 166 18.11 -8.40 -6.98
C ARG A 166 19.27 -7.41 -6.87
N ARG A 167 18.98 -6.11 -6.78
CA ARG A 167 19.98 -5.07 -6.51
C ARG A 167 20.85 -5.41 -5.30
N TYR A 168 20.27 -6.01 -4.26
CA TYR A 168 20.96 -6.27 -3.00
C TYR A 168 21.57 -7.68 -2.91
N ASP A 169 21.56 -8.46 -4.00
CA ASP A 169 22.09 -9.83 -4.02
C ASP A 169 23.63 -9.87 -3.95
N HIS A 170 24.30 -8.82 -4.45
CA HIS A 170 25.76 -8.79 -4.63
C HIS A 170 26.37 -7.49 -4.08
N PRO A 171 26.49 -7.33 -2.74
CA PRO A 171 27.21 -6.20 -2.17
C PRO A 171 28.65 -6.12 -2.69
N LEU A 172 29.12 -4.91 -2.97
CA LEU A 172 30.47 -4.66 -3.53
C LEU A 172 31.58 -4.80 -2.49
N PHE A 173 31.25 -4.68 -1.21
CA PHE A 173 32.19 -4.80 -0.10
C PHE A 173 31.79 -5.92 0.87
N SER A 174 32.79 -6.65 1.36
CA SER A 174 32.62 -7.75 2.32
C SER A 174 31.96 -7.28 3.63
N PHE A 175 32.29 -6.04 4.04
CA PHE A 175 31.66 -5.35 5.15
C PHE A 175 30.14 -5.25 5.01
N VAL A 176 29.63 -4.85 3.83
CA VAL A 176 28.20 -4.67 3.61
C VAL A 176 27.46 -6.01 3.69
N GLN A 177 28.03 -7.06 3.10
CA GLN A 177 27.46 -8.40 3.17
C GLN A 177 27.34 -8.89 4.62
N THR A 178 28.40 -8.71 5.41
CA THR A 178 28.42 -9.09 6.83
C THR A 178 27.39 -8.29 7.61
N TYR A 179 27.36 -6.97 7.40
CA TYR A 179 26.44 -6.06 8.07
C TYR A 179 24.96 -6.40 7.81
N LEU A 180 24.58 -6.67 6.56
CA LEU A 180 23.22 -7.11 6.20
C LEU A 180 22.87 -8.48 6.82
N ALA A 181 23.83 -9.41 6.86
CA ALA A 181 23.62 -10.73 7.44
C ALA A 181 23.27 -10.64 8.94
N GLU A 182 23.98 -9.78 9.67
CA GLU A 182 23.87 -9.61 11.11
C GLU A 182 22.70 -8.71 11.53
N ASN A 183 22.45 -7.62 10.80
CA ASN A 183 21.59 -6.53 11.27
C ASN A 183 20.31 -6.31 10.44
N PHE A 184 20.01 -7.11 9.40
CA PHE A 184 18.80 -6.93 8.57
C PHE A 184 17.88 -8.16 8.58
N PRO A 185 16.81 -8.17 9.42
CA PRO A 185 16.61 -7.28 10.57
C PRO A 185 17.46 -7.72 11.79
N PRO A 186 17.73 -6.80 12.74
CA PRO A 186 18.54 -7.10 13.92
C PRO A 186 17.76 -7.97 14.92
N LYS A 187 18.46 -8.87 15.60
CA LYS A 187 17.88 -9.78 16.60
C LYS A 187 18.27 -9.32 18.00
N ARG A 188 17.42 -8.51 18.63
CA ARG A 188 17.63 -8.00 20.00
C ARG A 188 16.43 -8.35 20.87
N SER A 189 16.65 -8.55 22.17
CA SER A 189 15.58 -8.93 23.11
C SER A 189 14.50 -7.86 23.26
N TYR A 190 14.84 -6.59 23.05
CA TYR A 190 13.90 -5.45 23.07
C TYR A 190 13.23 -5.20 21.71
N ILE A 191 13.57 -5.97 20.66
CA ILE A 191 13.02 -5.85 19.32
C ILE A 191 12.03 -6.99 19.03
N SER A 192 10.85 -6.60 18.56
CA SER A 192 9.85 -7.51 17.98
C SER A 192 9.69 -7.22 16.50
N HIS A 193 9.23 -8.20 15.73
CA HIS A 193 9.09 -8.09 14.29
C HIS A 193 7.65 -8.31 13.86
N ALA A 194 7.18 -7.50 12.93
CA ALA A 194 5.96 -7.72 12.17
C ALA A 194 6.22 -7.59 10.67
N CYS A 195 5.33 -8.17 9.87
CA CYS A 195 5.34 -8.00 8.43
C CYS A 195 3.90 -8.02 7.88
N ILE A 196 3.75 -7.52 6.66
CA ILE A 196 2.43 -7.24 6.09
C ILE A 196 1.76 -8.45 5.43
N ASN A 197 2.48 -9.57 5.26
CA ASN A 197 1.96 -10.77 4.60
C ASN A 197 2.67 -12.06 5.07
N SER A 198 1.99 -13.20 4.92
CA SER A 198 2.46 -14.52 5.39
C SER A 198 3.67 -15.05 4.61
N LEU A 199 3.83 -14.66 3.34
CA LEU A 199 4.98 -15.07 2.54
C LEU A 199 6.28 -14.48 3.10
N ARG A 200 6.23 -13.20 3.50
CA ARG A 200 7.33 -12.50 4.16
C ARG A 200 7.57 -12.98 5.58
N GLN A 201 6.50 -13.28 6.33
CA GLN A 201 6.59 -13.91 7.64
C GLN A 201 7.39 -15.21 7.54
N GLY A 202 7.00 -16.11 6.63
CA GLY A 202 7.71 -17.36 6.40
C GLY A 202 9.13 -17.15 5.90
N GLY A 203 9.38 -16.14 5.06
CA GLY A 203 10.71 -15.77 4.59
C GLY A 203 11.66 -15.35 5.72
N LEU A 204 11.19 -14.48 6.61
CA LEU A 204 11.93 -14.02 7.79
C LEU A 204 12.20 -15.16 8.78
N VAL A 205 11.19 -15.98 9.11
CA VAL A 205 11.35 -17.14 9.99
C VAL A 205 12.41 -18.09 9.42
N ARG A 206 12.31 -18.45 8.13
CA ARG A 206 13.26 -19.39 7.50
C ARG A 206 14.69 -18.85 7.40
N ARG A 207 14.86 -17.57 7.03
CA ARG A 207 16.18 -16.98 6.76
C ARG A 207 16.87 -16.46 8.01
N LYS A 208 16.10 -15.99 8.99
CA LYS A 208 16.62 -15.26 10.16
C LYS A 208 16.24 -15.91 11.49
N GLY A 209 15.33 -16.88 11.52
CA GLY A 209 14.98 -17.60 12.75
C GLY A 209 14.34 -16.71 13.82
N VAL A 210 13.65 -15.63 13.39
CA VAL A 210 12.97 -14.70 14.29
C VAL A 210 11.47 -14.99 14.32
N HIS A 211 10.83 -14.77 15.48
CA HIS A 211 9.38 -14.71 15.55
C HIS A 211 8.90 -13.43 14.86
N VAL A 212 7.87 -13.54 14.03
CA VAL A 212 7.32 -12.42 13.27
C VAL A 212 5.81 -12.47 13.33
N ASP A 213 5.18 -11.39 13.75
CA ASP A 213 3.72 -11.24 13.73
C ASP A 213 3.22 -10.73 12.37
N LEU A 214 1.95 -11.03 12.06
CA LEU A 214 1.28 -10.46 10.89
C LEU A 214 0.59 -9.15 11.26
N LEU A 215 0.95 -8.10 10.55
CA LEU A 215 0.33 -6.78 10.62
C LEU A 215 0.05 -6.29 9.19
N PRO A 216 -1.03 -6.77 8.56
CA PRO A 216 -1.42 -6.34 7.21
C PRO A 216 -1.67 -4.84 7.13
N ASP A 217 -1.55 -4.28 5.93
CA ASP A 217 -1.96 -2.90 5.67
C ASP A 217 -3.46 -2.73 5.93
N SER A 218 -3.84 -1.52 6.34
CA SER A 218 -5.23 -1.21 6.68
C SER A 218 -5.71 0.11 6.09
N LEU A 219 -7.04 0.21 5.96
CA LEU A 219 -7.76 1.42 5.56
C LEU A 219 -8.82 1.77 6.61
N ASP A 220 -9.26 3.03 6.61
CA ASP A 220 -10.38 3.46 7.43
C ASP A 220 -11.71 3.08 6.75
N PHE A 221 -12.29 1.95 7.16
CA PHE A 221 -13.59 1.48 6.66
C PHE A 221 -14.79 2.27 7.20
N ASN A 222 -14.58 3.19 8.14
CA ASN A 222 -15.60 4.16 8.55
C ASN A 222 -15.57 5.41 7.69
N ARG A 223 -14.59 5.55 6.78
CA ARG A 223 -14.46 6.71 5.90
C ARG A 223 -15.59 6.74 4.88
N VAL A 224 -16.37 7.82 4.91
CA VAL A 224 -17.31 8.13 3.83
C VAL A 224 -16.56 8.75 2.66
N LEU A 225 -16.56 8.07 1.51
CA LEU A 225 -16.02 8.60 0.27
C LEU A 225 -16.94 9.69 -0.27
N GLN A 226 -16.37 10.82 -0.69
CA GLN A 226 -17.13 11.95 -1.24
C GLN A 226 -16.27 12.75 -2.22
N ASP A 227 -16.86 13.10 -3.37
CA ASP A 227 -16.27 14.05 -4.31
C ASP A 227 -16.60 15.48 -3.88
N LYS A 228 -15.76 16.04 -3.00
CA LYS A 228 -15.94 17.38 -2.46
C LYS A 228 -16.01 18.41 -3.59
N ASN A 229 -17.09 19.18 -3.65
CA ASN A 229 -17.34 20.21 -4.67
C ASN A 229 -17.34 19.69 -6.13
N ALA A 230 -17.61 18.39 -6.32
CA ALA A 230 -17.62 17.73 -7.62
C ALA A 230 -16.30 17.90 -8.42
N GLN A 231 -15.15 17.92 -7.73
CA GLN A 231 -13.84 18.12 -8.34
C GLN A 231 -13.47 16.95 -9.26
N CYS A 232 -13.65 15.70 -8.82
CA CYS A 232 -13.42 14.52 -9.65
C CYS A 232 -14.35 14.53 -10.87
N ALA A 233 -15.65 14.77 -10.69
CA ALA A 233 -16.60 14.83 -11.82
C ALA A 233 -16.23 15.90 -12.86
N LYS A 234 -15.82 17.09 -12.40
CA LYS A 234 -15.35 18.15 -13.31
C LYS A 234 -14.11 17.72 -14.08
N LEU A 235 -13.15 17.11 -13.40
CA LEU A 235 -11.91 16.64 -14.01
C LEU A 235 -12.17 15.51 -15.02
N LEU A 236 -12.97 14.50 -14.67
CA LEU A 236 -13.37 13.43 -15.58
C LEU A 236 -14.03 13.97 -16.86
N ARG A 237 -14.92 14.97 -16.74
CA ARG A 237 -15.53 15.63 -17.91
C ARG A 237 -14.52 16.37 -18.79
N GLN A 238 -13.52 17.03 -18.19
CA GLN A 238 -12.45 17.69 -18.95
C GLN A 238 -11.63 16.68 -19.78
N PHE A 239 -11.49 15.45 -19.29
CA PHE A 239 -10.88 14.34 -20.01
C PHE A 239 -11.86 13.57 -20.92
N GLY A 240 -13.08 14.10 -21.14
CA GLY A 240 -14.05 13.53 -22.08
C GLY A 240 -14.82 12.31 -21.57
N ILE A 241 -14.81 12.05 -20.26
CA ILE A 241 -15.56 10.97 -19.62
C ILE A 241 -16.92 11.53 -19.19
N GLN A 242 -18.00 10.93 -19.71
CA GLN A 242 -19.35 11.36 -19.39
C GLN A 242 -19.91 10.57 -18.20
N PRO A 243 -20.85 11.14 -17.43
CA PRO A 243 -21.47 10.45 -16.28
C PRO A 243 -22.16 9.12 -16.62
N GLU A 244 -22.53 8.93 -17.89
CA GLU A 244 -23.22 7.72 -18.39
C GLU A 244 -22.28 6.72 -19.07
N ASP A 245 -20.98 7.03 -19.16
CA ASP A 245 -19.98 6.07 -19.61
C ASP A 245 -19.77 4.98 -18.55
N ILE A 246 -19.39 3.78 -18.99
CA ILE A 246 -18.95 2.71 -18.08
C ILE A 246 -17.46 2.91 -17.84
N MET A 247 -17.10 3.23 -16.60
CA MET A 247 -15.71 3.52 -16.23
C MET A 247 -15.03 2.28 -15.64
N VAL A 248 -13.99 1.80 -16.32
CA VAL A 248 -13.07 0.77 -15.82
C VAL A 248 -11.81 1.46 -15.32
N LEU A 249 -11.59 1.48 -14.01
CA LEU A 249 -10.52 2.24 -13.37
C LEU A 249 -9.26 1.38 -13.13
N GLN A 250 -8.13 1.85 -13.64
CA GLN A 250 -6.79 1.38 -13.30
C GLN A 250 -6.09 2.44 -12.43
N ALA A 251 -6.17 2.28 -11.10
CA ALA A 251 -5.68 3.25 -10.11
C ALA A 251 -4.22 3.01 -9.64
N THR A 252 -3.41 2.29 -10.42
CA THR A 252 -2.01 2.00 -10.07
C THR A 252 -1.03 2.89 -10.82
N ARG A 253 0.19 3.04 -10.30
CA ARG A 253 1.33 3.57 -11.09
C ARG A 253 1.50 2.77 -12.38
N VAL A 254 2.02 3.42 -13.42
CA VAL A 254 2.26 2.81 -14.72
C VAL A 254 3.66 2.23 -14.75
N VAL A 255 3.78 0.96 -14.36
CA VAL A 255 5.04 0.21 -14.37
C VAL A 255 4.80 -1.22 -14.85
N ARG A 256 5.81 -1.87 -15.45
CA ARG A 256 5.67 -3.15 -16.18
C ARG A 256 4.91 -4.24 -15.40
N ARG A 257 5.23 -4.42 -14.11
CA ARG A 257 4.62 -5.45 -13.25
C ARG A 257 3.12 -5.26 -12.97
N LYS A 258 2.54 -4.10 -13.30
CA LYS A 258 1.11 -3.81 -13.11
C LYS A 258 0.24 -4.34 -14.26
N ASN A 259 0.87 -4.78 -15.35
CA ASN A 259 0.24 -5.41 -16.52
C ASN A 259 -1.01 -4.67 -17.04
N ILE A 260 -0.92 -3.34 -17.20
CA ILE A 260 -2.04 -2.50 -17.66
C ILE A 260 -2.55 -2.93 -19.05
N GLU A 261 -1.70 -3.56 -19.88
CA GLU A 261 -2.12 -4.21 -21.11
C GLU A 261 -3.25 -5.23 -20.93
N LEU A 262 -3.31 -5.93 -19.78
CA LEU A 262 -4.38 -6.89 -19.50
C LEU A 262 -5.71 -6.18 -19.23
N ALA A 263 -5.67 -4.94 -18.75
CA ALA A 263 -6.87 -4.10 -18.60
C ALA A 263 -7.37 -3.65 -19.98
N VAL A 264 -6.46 -3.35 -20.91
CA VAL A 264 -6.80 -3.08 -22.32
C VAL A 264 -7.46 -4.30 -22.94
N ASP A 265 -6.89 -5.49 -22.78
CA ASP A 265 -7.46 -6.75 -23.29
C ASP A 265 -8.83 -7.06 -22.70
N PHE A 266 -8.99 -6.86 -21.40
CA PHE A 266 -10.28 -7.04 -20.71
C PHE A 266 -11.33 -6.06 -21.23
N VAL A 267 -11.01 -4.76 -21.34
CA VAL A 267 -11.94 -3.74 -21.84
C VAL A 267 -12.29 -3.98 -23.30
N ARG A 268 -11.34 -4.42 -24.14
CA ARG A 268 -11.59 -4.85 -25.52
C ARG A 268 -12.61 -5.98 -25.57
N GLU A 269 -12.44 -7.01 -24.74
CA GLU A 269 -13.36 -8.15 -24.69
C GLU A 269 -14.75 -7.74 -24.18
N LEU A 270 -14.80 -6.86 -23.17
CA LEU A 270 -16.03 -6.30 -22.59
C LEU A 270 -16.78 -5.42 -23.61
N SER A 271 -16.07 -4.74 -24.50
CA SER A 271 -16.61 -3.83 -25.51
C SER A 271 -17.10 -4.53 -26.78
N LYS A 272 -17.02 -5.86 -26.87
CA LYS A 272 -17.56 -6.61 -28.02
C LYS A 272 -19.06 -6.38 -28.17
N SER A 273 -19.52 -6.25 -29.42
CA SER A 273 -20.90 -5.90 -29.76
C SER A 273 -21.95 -6.78 -29.07
N SER A 274 -21.72 -8.09 -28.96
CA SER A 274 -22.65 -8.98 -28.26
C SER A 274 -22.87 -8.60 -26.79
N ARG A 275 -21.81 -8.21 -26.08
CA ARG A 275 -21.86 -7.79 -24.67
C ARG A 275 -22.46 -6.40 -24.51
N VAL A 276 -22.06 -5.46 -25.37
CA VAL A 276 -22.64 -4.11 -25.41
C VAL A 276 -24.16 -4.17 -25.62
N GLN A 277 -24.64 -5.03 -26.50
CA GLN A 277 -26.08 -5.22 -26.72
C GLN A 277 -26.79 -5.84 -25.52
N MET A 278 -26.13 -6.73 -24.78
CA MET A 278 -26.67 -7.25 -23.51
C MET A 278 -26.79 -6.14 -22.46
N ILE A 279 -25.76 -5.30 -22.30
CA ILE A 279 -25.77 -4.16 -21.39
C ILE A 279 -26.89 -3.18 -21.77
N LYS A 280 -27.01 -2.81 -23.06
CA LYS A 280 -28.08 -1.96 -23.57
C LYS A 280 -29.47 -2.51 -23.24
N LYS A 281 -29.67 -3.83 -23.43
CA LYS A 281 -30.95 -4.49 -23.19
C LYS A 281 -31.33 -4.56 -21.71
N ARG A 282 -30.36 -4.84 -20.83
CA ARG A 282 -30.60 -5.07 -19.40
C ARG A 282 -30.55 -3.80 -18.56
N GLY A 283 -29.83 -2.76 -19.03
CA GLY A 283 -29.50 -1.60 -18.21
C GLY A 283 -28.38 -1.90 -17.20
N LEU A 284 -27.87 -0.87 -16.56
CA LEU A 284 -26.80 -1.00 -15.55
C LEU A 284 -27.36 -1.16 -14.13
N TYR A 285 -26.55 -1.75 -13.25
CA TYR A 285 -26.82 -1.95 -11.82
C TYR A 285 -27.22 -0.66 -11.09
N SER A 286 -26.76 0.49 -11.58
CA SER A 286 -27.03 1.84 -11.06
C SER A 286 -28.37 2.43 -11.53
N GLY A 287 -29.09 1.75 -12.42
CA GLY A 287 -30.28 2.27 -13.10
C GLY A 287 -29.95 3.12 -14.33
N ARG A 288 -28.66 3.36 -14.62
CA ARG A 288 -28.21 4.03 -15.85
C ARG A 288 -28.52 3.18 -17.07
N GLY A 289 -29.00 3.82 -18.14
CA GLY A 289 -29.09 3.20 -19.47
C GLY A 289 -27.72 3.15 -20.15
N PHE A 290 -27.61 2.38 -21.23
CA PHE A 290 -26.39 2.37 -22.05
C PHE A 290 -26.76 2.37 -23.54
N ASP A 291 -26.43 3.44 -24.26
CA ASP A 291 -26.60 3.52 -25.70
C ASP A 291 -25.22 3.66 -26.38
N PRO A 292 -24.75 2.65 -27.13
CA PRO A 292 -23.42 2.70 -27.76
C PRO A 292 -23.26 3.79 -28.82
N ALA A 293 -24.35 4.45 -29.24
CA ALA A 293 -24.28 5.65 -30.07
C ALA A 293 -23.89 6.92 -29.29
N ARG A 294 -23.99 6.90 -27.95
CA ARG A 294 -23.78 8.06 -27.06
C ARG A 294 -22.77 7.81 -25.95
N ASN A 295 -22.65 6.55 -25.53
CA ASN A 295 -21.86 6.11 -24.37
C ASN A 295 -20.75 5.15 -24.80
N LYS A 296 -19.70 5.09 -23.99
CA LYS A 296 -18.56 4.19 -24.19
C LYS A 296 -18.19 3.45 -22.91
N ILE A 297 -17.51 2.33 -23.09
CA ILE A 297 -16.74 1.68 -22.02
C ILE A 297 -15.33 2.27 -22.10
N VAL A 298 -14.88 2.92 -21.04
CA VAL A 298 -13.61 3.65 -21.02
C VAL A 298 -12.67 3.08 -19.97
N LEU A 299 -11.43 2.77 -20.38
CA LEU A 299 -10.33 2.45 -19.47
C LEU A 299 -9.69 3.73 -18.96
N VAL A 300 -9.79 4.00 -17.66
CA VAL A 300 -9.20 5.18 -17.04
C VAL A 300 -7.92 4.78 -16.30
N ILE A 301 -6.78 5.20 -16.83
CA ILE A 301 -5.47 5.02 -16.21
C ILE A 301 -5.19 6.25 -15.35
N ALA A 302 -5.30 6.12 -14.03
CA ALA A 302 -5.21 7.27 -13.13
C ALA A 302 -3.78 7.54 -12.61
N GLY A 303 -2.95 6.50 -12.51
CA GLY A 303 -1.59 6.63 -12.02
C GLY A 303 -0.62 7.27 -13.01
N TYR A 304 0.54 7.66 -12.49
CA TYR A 304 1.66 8.25 -13.23
C TYR A 304 2.70 7.19 -13.60
N ALA A 305 3.50 7.49 -14.62
CA ALA A 305 4.73 6.78 -14.93
C ALA A 305 5.93 7.59 -14.40
N GLU A 306 6.87 6.94 -13.71
CA GLU A 306 8.16 7.54 -13.41
C GLU A 306 9.00 7.66 -14.69
N ARG A 307 10.02 8.53 -14.69
CA ARG A 307 10.88 8.77 -15.87
C ARG A 307 11.38 7.48 -16.53
N ARG A 308 11.77 6.49 -15.74
CA ARG A 308 12.26 5.18 -16.20
C ARG A 308 11.18 4.26 -16.80
N ASP A 309 9.90 4.55 -16.55
CA ASP A 309 8.76 3.74 -16.96
C ASP A 309 7.90 4.43 -18.05
N GLN A 310 8.27 5.63 -18.48
CA GLN A 310 7.59 6.37 -19.55
C GLN A 310 7.52 5.58 -20.87
N TRP A 311 8.56 4.79 -21.18
CA TRP A 311 8.54 3.90 -22.34
C TRP A 311 7.41 2.86 -22.27
N TYR A 312 7.10 2.35 -21.07
CA TYR A 312 6.06 1.36 -20.87
C TYR A 312 4.67 2.00 -20.98
N LEU A 313 4.48 3.22 -20.44
CA LEU A 313 3.26 3.99 -20.65
C LEU A 313 2.98 4.18 -22.15
N GLN A 314 3.96 4.66 -22.91
CA GLN A 314 3.80 4.86 -24.35
C GLN A 314 3.43 3.55 -25.06
N LYS A 315 4.07 2.45 -24.69
CA LYS A 315 3.77 1.11 -25.22
C LYS A 315 2.32 0.67 -24.93
N VAL A 316 1.82 0.92 -23.72
CA VAL A 316 0.42 0.62 -23.35
C VAL A 316 -0.56 1.50 -24.13
N ILE A 317 -0.26 2.80 -24.28
CA ILE A 317 -1.06 3.75 -25.07
C ILE A 317 -1.17 3.31 -26.52
N ASP A 318 -0.06 2.97 -27.17
CA ASP A 318 -0.04 2.52 -28.57
C ASP A 318 -0.76 1.19 -28.74
N TYR A 319 -0.60 0.29 -27.76
CA TYR A 319 -1.35 -0.96 -27.72
C TYR A 319 -2.86 -0.73 -27.61
N ALA A 320 -3.31 0.14 -26.70
CA ALA A 320 -4.72 0.47 -26.53
C ALA A 320 -5.35 1.08 -27.79
N LYS A 321 -4.62 1.99 -28.47
CA LYS A 321 -5.03 2.55 -29.78
C LYS A 321 -5.16 1.45 -30.83
N LYS A 322 -4.16 0.58 -30.96
CA LYS A 322 -4.18 -0.55 -31.92
C LYS A 322 -5.34 -1.52 -31.66
N GLN A 323 -5.71 -1.71 -30.39
CA GLN A 323 -6.83 -2.55 -29.98
C GLN A 323 -8.21 -1.87 -30.13
N GLY A 324 -8.27 -0.58 -30.52
CA GLY A 324 -9.52 0.16 -30.64
C GLY A 324 -10.23 0.39 -29.30
N VAL A 325 -9.50 0.37 -28.17
CA VAL A 325 -10.05 0.58 -26.84
C VAL A 325 -10.11 2.08 -26.55
N TYR A 326 -11.25 2.57 -26.07
CA TYR A 326 -11.33 3.91 -25.51
C TYR A 326 -10.61 3.94 -24.16
N PHE A 327 -9.59 4.78 -24.05
CA PHE A 327 -8.87 4.97 -22.81
C PHE A 327 -8.59 6.45 -22.56
N VAL A 328 -8.39 6.78 -21.29
CA VAL A 328 -7.96 8.09 -20.81
C VAL A 328 -6.82 7.86 -19.84
N HIS A 329 -5.71 8.56 -20.04
CA HIS A 329 -4.63 8.64 -19.05
C HIS A 329 -4.71 10.01 -18.37
N LEU A 330 -4.94 10.01 -17.04
CA LEU A 330 -5.08 11.22 -16.25
C LEU A 330 -3.73 11.81 -15.81
N ASP A 331 -2.61 11.18 -16.22
CA ASP A 331 -1.22 11.57 -15.94
C ASP A 331 -0.92 11.96 -14.48
N GLY A 332 -1.50 11.23 -13.53
CA GLY A 332 -1.33 11.55 -12.11
C GLY A 332 -1.87 12.94 -11.72
N ALA A 333 -2.83 13.50 -12.46
CA ALA A 333 -3.50 14.76 -12.11
C ALA A 333 -4.10 14.76 -10.69
N PHE A 334 -4.29 13.58 -10.11
CA PHE A 334 -4.81 13.29 -8.76
C PHE A 334 -3.71 13.00 -7.72
N ASN A 335 -2.44 13.07 -8.09
CA ASN A 335 -1.32 13.00 -7.15
C ASN A 335 -1.02 14.40 -6.60
N GLY A 336 -1.32 14.60 -5.32
CA GLY A 336 -1.04 15.85 -4.62
C GLY A 336 0.43 15.98 -4.27
N TYR A 337 1.17 16.83 -5.01
CA TYR A 337 1.99 17.95 -4.49
C TYR A 337 2.64 18.74 -5.65
N PRO A 338 1.96 19.71 -6.28
CA PRO A 338 2.64 20.73 -7.09
C PRO A 338 2.94 21.96 -6.21
N ASN A 339 4.22 22.34 -6.13
CA ASN A 339 4.66 23.71 -5.84
C ASN A 339 4.35 24.31 -4.46
N GLY A 340 4.48 23.55 -3.37
CA GLY A 340 4.60 24.15 -2.01
C GLY A 340 3.37 24.92 -1.49
N HIS A 341 2.24 24.89 -2.19
CA HIS A 341 0.98 25.52 -1.76
C HIS A 341 -0.14 24.48 -1.61
N TRP A 342 -0.87 24.56 -0.50
CA TRP A 342 -2.00 23.68 -0.17
C TRP A 342 -3.20 23.97 -1.07
N GLN A 343 -3.24 23.35 -2.26
CA GLN A 343 -4.51 23.09 -2.95
C GLN A 343 -4.81 21.59 -2.82
N ARG A 344 -5.87 21.27 -2.06
CA ARG A 344 -6.37 19.89 -1.92
C ARG A 344 -6.96 19.45 -3.26
N LYS A 345 -6.12 18.87 -4.12
CA LYS A 345 -6.57 18.13 -5.30
C LYS A 345 -7.35 16.88 -4.85
N PRO A 346 -8.32 16.40 -5.65
CA PRO A 346 -8.96 15.11 -5.38
C PRO A 346 -7.91 13.99 -5.37
N GLY A 347 -8.04 13.05 -4.44
CA GLY A 347 -7.13 11.90 -4.34
C GLY A 347 -7.57 10.75 -5.24
N LEU A 348 -6.67 9.79 -5.50
CA LEU A 348 -6.98 8.58 -6.29
C LEU A 348 -8.18 7.79 -5.72
N LEU A 349 -8.36 7.76 -4.41
CA LEU A 349 -9.50 7.11 -3.77
C LEU A 349 -10.84 7.79 -4.15
N ASP A 350 -10.85 9.10 -4.38
CA ASP A 350 -12.07 9.84 -4.73
C ASP A 350 -12.54 9.51 -6.17
N LEU A 351 -11.68 8.97 -7.04
CA LEU A 351 -12.05 8.50 -8.37
C LEU A 351 -12.89 7.22 -8.34
N HIS A 352 -12.75 6.40 -7.30
CA HIS A 352 -13.47 5.14 -7.18
C HIS A 352 -14.99 5.35 -7.10
N ILE A 353 -15.44 6.53 -6.66
CA ILE A 353 -16.85 6.94 -6.62
C ILE A 353 -17.51 6.86 -8.01
N TYR A 354 -16.73 7.05 -9.08
CA TYR A 354 -17.21 7.05 -10.47
C TYR A 354 -16.91 5.75 -11.21
N ALA A 355 -16.17 4.82 -10.60
CA ALA A 355 -15.77 3.58 -11.24
C ALA A 355 -16.88 2.53 -11.16
N ASP A 356 -17.17 1.89 -12.29
CA ASP A 356 -18.07 0.73 -12.36
C ASP A 356 -17.35 -0.58 -12.09
N LEU A 357 -16.07 -0.64 -12.49
CA LEU A 357 -15.15 -1.73 -12.27
C LEU A 357 -13.76 -1.17 -11.97
N VAL A 358 -12.98 -1.89 -11.16
CA VAL A 358 -11.54 -1.62 -10.97
C VAL A 358 -10.72 -2.77 -11.52
N THR A 359 -9.65 -2.48 -12.23
CA THR A 359 -8.66 -3.49 -12.66
C THR A 359 -7.43 -3.44 -11.74
N TYR A 360 -7.10 -4.59 -11.14
CA TYR A 360 -5.93 -4.79 -10.30
C TYR A 360 -5.16 -6.02 -10.78
N LEU A 361 -4.37 -5.83 -11.84
CA LEU A 361 -3.80 -6.90 -12.66
C LEU A 361 -2.29 -7.10 -12.43
N SER A 362 -1.81 -6.62 -11.29
CA SER A 362 -0.40 -6.73 -10.92
C SER A 362 0.05 -8.17 -10.75
N SER A 363 1.21 -8.51 -11.31
CA SER A 363 1.82 -9.84 -11.15
C SER A 363 2.60 -9.99 -9.84
N ALA A 364 3.03 -8.88 -9.24
CA ALA A 364 3.75 -8.86 -7.98
C ALA A 364 3.36 -7.61 -7.17
N GLU A 365 3.00 -7.80 -5.89
CA GLU A 365 2.65 -6.75 -4.93
C GLU A 365 3.08 -7.16 -3.53
N GLY A 366 3.45 -6.18 -2.70
CA GLY A 366 3.75 -6.43 -1.30
C GLY A 366 2.51 -6.73 -0.45
N PHE A 367 1.38 -6.12 -0.81
CA PHE A 367 0.08 -6.41 -0.24
C PHE A 367 -1.02 -6.18 -1.27
N GLY A 368 -1.86 -5.16 -1.13
CA GLY A 368 -3.05 -5.04 -1.97
C GLY A 368 -3.81 -3.73 -1.82
N ASN A 369 -3.15 -2.60 -1.55
CA ASN A 369 -3.89 -1.40 -1.11
C ASN A 369 -4.89 -0.90 -2.15
N GLN A 370 -4.58 -0.90 -3.44
CA GLN A 370 -5.57 -0.52 -4.47
C GLN A 370 -6.71 -1.54 -4.59
N PHE A 371 -6.47 -2.82 -4.30
CA PHE A 371 -7.55 -3.80 -4.18
C PHE A 371 -8.46 -3.44 -2.99
N LEU A 372 -7.88 -3.09 -1.84
CA LEU A 372 -8.66 -2.67 -0.67
C LEU A 372 -9.37 -1.33 -0.87
N GLU A 373 -8.80 -0.39 -1.63
CA GLU A 373 -9.46 0.86 -1.99
C GLU A 373 -10.74 0.60 -2.79
N ALA A 374 -10.71 -0.34 -3.73
CA ALA A 374 -11.89 -0.76 -4.49
C ALA A 374 -12.94 -1.49 -3.63
N VAL A 375 -12.49 -2.32 -2.68
CA VAL A 375 -13.37 -2.93 -1.69
C VAL A 375 -14.03 -1.87 -0.81
N LEU A 376 -13.25 -0.89 -0.33
CA LEU A 376 -13.72 0.23 0.49
C LEU A 376 -14.76 1.08 -0.27
N SER A 377 -14.54 1.31 -1.56
CA SER A 377 -15.47 2.06 -2.42
C SER A 377 -16.67 1.25 -2.90
N LYS A 378 -16.79 -0.02 -2.49
CA LYS A 378 -17.84 -0.94 -2.94
C LYS A 378 -17.89 -1.08 -4.45
N THR A 379 -16.71 -1.18 -5.09
CA THR A 379 -16.57 -1.36 -6.53
C THR A 379 -16.03 -2.76 -6.84
N PRO A 380 -16.63 -3.53 -7.76
CA PRO A 380 -16.13 -4.84 -8.15
C PRO A 380 -14.73 -4.76 -8.76
N VAL A 381 -13.90 -5.77 -8.46
CA VAL A 381 -12.49 -5.80 -8.86
C VAL A 381 -12.21 -6.96 -9.80
N VAL A 382 -11.58 -6.65 -10.93
CA VAL A 382 -10.97 -7.60 -11.84
C VAL A 382 -9.53 -7.82 -11.39
N VAL A 383 -9.18 -9.05 -11.02
CA VAL A 383 -7.92 -9.34 -10.32
C VAL A 383 -7.09 -10.36 -11.08
N PHE A 384 -5.80 -10.09 -11.22
CA PHE A 384 -4.82 -11.17 -11.45
C PHE A 384 -4.38 -11.73 -10.10
N GLU A 385 -4.46 -13.05 -9.92
CA GLU A 385 -4.22 -13.70 -8.63
C GLU A 385 -2.70 -13.81 -8.32
N TYR A 386 -2.06 -12.68 -7.97
CA TYR A 386 -0.67 -12.66 -7.52
C TYR A 386 -0.46 -13.44 -6.21
N SER A 387 0.79 -13.72 -5.87
CA SER A 387 1.18 -14.63 -4.79
C SER A 387 0.57 -14.25 -3.43
N VAL A 388 0.67 -12.98 -3.02
CA VAL A 388 0.09 -12.49 -1.75
C VAL A 388 -1.43 -12.53 -1.77
N PHE A 389 -2.08 -12.25 -2.91
CA PHE A 389 -3.53 -12.43 -3.04
C PHE A 389 -3.93 -13.89 -2.77
N GLN A 390 -3.23 -14.86 -3.38
CA GLN A 390 -3.52 -16.28 -3.18
C GLN A 390 -3.30 -16.73 -1.73
N ALA A 391 -2.23 -16.24 -1.09
CA ALA A 391 -1.86 -16.66 0.26
C ALA A 391 -2.74 -16.03 1.35
N ASP A 392 -3.04 -14.72 1.24
CA ASP A 392 -3.56 -13.96 2.38
C ASP A 392 -4.94 -13.33 2.14
N ILE A 393 -5.29 -13.02 0.89
CA ILE A 393 -6.54 -12.30 0.56
C ILE A 393 -7.62 -13.28 0.13
N LYS A 394 -7.35 -14.13 -0.87
CA LYS A 394 -8.29 -15.13 -1.41
C LYS A 394 -8.89 -16.02 -0.31
N PRO A 395 -8.14 -16.54 0.67
CA PRO A 395 -8.71 -17.38 1.74
C PRO A 395 -9.72 -16.67 2.64
N LYS A 396 -9.78 -15.33 2.62
CA LYS A 396 -10.78 -14.55 3.36
C LYS A 396 -12.18 -14.58 2.72
N GLY A 397 -12.30 -15.07 1.49
CA GLY A 397 -13.59 -15.28 0.83
C GLY A 397 -14.10 -14.10 -0.01
N PHE A 398 -13.22 -13.17 -0.39
CA PHE A 398 -13.56 -12.09 -1.34
C PHE A 398 -14.07 -12.65 -2.67
N GLU A 399 -15.11 -12.03 -3.19
CA GLU A 399 -15.66 -12.30 -4.52
C GLU A 399 -15.03 -11.34 -5.53
N VAL A 400 -14.39 -11.89 -6.56
CA VAL A 400 -13.65 -11.10 -7.56
C VAL A 400 -13.89 -11.64 -8.97
N ILE A 401 -13.69 -10.80 -9.97
CA ILE A 401 -13.62 -11.23 -11.37
C ILE A 401 -12.17 -11.65 -11.63
N SER A 402 -11.88 -12.94 -11.49
CA SER A 402 -10.52 -13.46 -11.57
C SER A 402 -10.05 -13.66 -13.01
N LEU A 403 -8.84 -13.18 -13.34
CA LEU A 403 -8.08 -13.55 -14.53
C LEU A 403 -7.16 -14.77 -14.29
N GLY A 404 -7.34 -15.46 -13.16
CA GLY A 404 -6.48 -16.57 -12.76
C GLY A 404 -5.09 -16.11 -12.32
N ARG A 405 -4.15 -17.05 -12.30
CA ARG A 405 -2.77 -16.87 -11.81
C ARG A 405 -1.69 -17.10 -12.86
N GLU A 406 -2.11 -17.40 -14.08
CA GLU A 406 -1.22 -17.73 -15.19
C GLU A 406 -1.37 -16.67 -16.29
N MET A 407 -0.23 -16.16 -16.75
CA MET A 407 -0.16 -15.28 -17.90
C MET A 407 1.06 -15.67 -18.74
N GLY A 408 0.94 -15.54 -20.05
CA GLY A 408 2.05 -15.65 -20.98
C GLY A 408 2.64 -14.28 -21.32
N ILE A 409 3.60 -14.29 -22.24
CA ILE A 409 4.09 -13.07 -22.90
C ILE A 409 3.78 -13.18 -24.38
N ASN A 410 3.17 -12.14 -24.94
CA ASN A 410 2.98 -12.04 -26.37
C ASN A 410 4.36 -11.80 -27.04
N PRO A 411 4.83 -12.69 -27.92
CA PRO A 411 6.19 -12.62 -28.46
C PRO A 411 6.42 -11.42 -29.38
N GLU A 412 5.39 -10.94 -30.08
CA GLU A 412 5.50 -9.80 -31.01
C GLU A 412 5.59 -8.46 -30.27
N THR A 413 4.80 -8.33 -29.21
CA THR A 413 4.70 -7.07 -28.47
C THR A 413 5.55 -7.06 -27.20
N GLY A 414 5.95 -8.22 -26.68
CA GLY A 414 6.57 -8.37 -25.36
C GLY A 414 5.65 -7.95 -24.20
N LEU A 415 4.33 -7.80 -24.44
CA LEU A 415 3.32 -7.49 -23.44
C LEU A 415 2.80 -8.77 -22.78
N SER A 416 2.29 -8.65 -21.55
CA SER A 416 1.68 -9.79 -20.85
C SER A 416 0.39 -10.20 -21.55
N LEU A 417 0.13 -11.51 -21.60
CA LEU A 417 -0.99 -12.08 -22.32
C LEU A 417 -1.79 -13.02 -21.41
N CYS A 418 -3.10 -12.75 -21.29
CA CYS A 418 -4.03 -13.65 -20.62
C CYS A 418 -4.70 -14.58 -21.66
N PRO A 419 -4.93 -15.87 -21.35
CA PRO A 419 -5.65 -16.77 -22.26
C PRO A 419 -7.03 -16.22 -22.65
N GLU A 420 -7.39 -16.32 -23.93
CA GLU A 420 -8.62 -15.72 -24.46
C GLU A 420 -9.89 -16.28 -23.77
N VAL A 421 -9.89 -17.57 -23.42
CA VAL A 421 -11.00 -18.20 -22.67
C VAL A 421 -11.21 -17.54 -21.30
N VAL A 422 -10.13 -17.12 -20.64
CA VAL A 422 -10.19 -16.45 -19.34
C VAL A 422 -10.72 -15.04 -19.49
N LEU A 423 -10.24 -14.28 -20.48
CA LEU A 423 -10.77 -12.95 -20.80
C LEU A 423 -12.26 -12.99 -21.14
N LYS A 424 -12.68 -13.94 -21.98
CA LYS A 424 -14.09 -14.16 -22.34
C LYS A 424 -14.95 -14.41 -21.10
N ARG A 425 -14.50 -15.30 -20.21
CA ARG A 425 -15.19 -15.59 -18.94
C ARG A 425 -15.30 -14.35 -18.07
N ALA A 426 -14.19 -13.66 -17.84
CA ALA A 426 -14.13 -12.47 -16.98
C ALA A 426 -15.04 -11.35 -17.51
N ALA A 427 -15.02 -11.09 -18.82
CA ALA A 427 -15.89 -10.09 -19.44
C ALA A 427 -17.36 -10.48 -19.36
N SER A 428 -17.71 -11.77 -19.49
CA SER A 428 -19.10 -12.22 -19.29
C SER A 428 -19.57 -12.05 -17.84
N GLN A 429 -18.73 -12.42 -16.87
CA GLN A 429 -19.00 -12.19 -15.44
C GLN A 429 -19.19 -10.69 -15.14
N ALA A 430 -18.37 -9.84 -15.75
CA ALA A 430 -18.49 -8.39 -15.63
C ALA A 430 -19.83 -7.87 -16.18
N VAL A 431 -20.26 -8.34 -17.35
CA VAL A 431 -21.58 -7.99 -17.91
C VAL A 431 -22.70 -8.42 -16.99
N ASP A 432 -22.70 -9.67 -16.51
CA ASP A 432 -23.75 -10.17 -15.64
C ASP A 432 -23.83 -9.36 -14.34
N LEU A 433 -22.68 -9.03 -13.74
CA LEU A 433 -22.61 -8.21 -12.54
C LEU A 433 -23.07 -6.76 -12.79
N LEU A 434 -22.59 -6.14 -13.87
CA LEU A 434 -22.94 -4.76 -14.21
C LEU A 434 -24.41 -4.61 -14.62
N THR A 435 -25.09 -5.70 -14.95
CA THR A 435 -26.49 -5.69 -15.43
C THR A 435 -27.48 -6.32 -14.44
N ASP A 436 -27.04 -6.73 -13.25
CA ASP A 436 -27.89 -7.23 -12.17
C ASP A 436 -27.63 -6.43 -10.87
N PRO A 437 -28.52 -5.47 -10.54
CA PRO A 437 -28.40 -4.67 -9.31
C PRO A 437 -28.31 -5.49 -8.03
N ARG A 438 -28.97 -6.67 -7.97
CA ARG A 438 -28.97 -7.51 -6.77
C ARG A 438 -27.63 -8.20 -6.62
N SER A 439 -27.14 -8.84 -7.67
CA SER A 439 -25.83 -9.51 -7.65
C SER A 439 -24.69 -8.52 -7.41
N TYR A 440 -24.74 -7.33 -8.03
CA TYR A 440 -23.78 -6.25 -7.78
C TYR A 440 -23.72 -5.89 -6.30
N ARG A 441 -24.87 -5.56 -5.70
CA ARG A 441 -24.96 -5.17 -4.28
C ARG A 441 -24.46 -6.28 -3.36
N LEU A 442 -24.87 -7.53 -3.58
CA LEU A 442 -24.45 -8.65 -2.74
C LEU A 442 -22.93 -8.83 -2.74
N MET A 443 -22.29 -8.78 -3.92
CA MET A 443 -20.84 -8.91 -4.04
C MET A 443 -20.11 -7.79 -3.29
N VAL A 444 -20.48 -6.53 -3.55
CA VAL A 444 -19.75 -5.37 -3.00
C VAL A 444 -19.96 -5.21 -1.50
N GLU A 445 -21.15 -5.47 -0.98
CA GLU A 445 -21.42 -5.45 0.47
C GLU A 445 -20.68 -6.58 1.19
N LYS A 446 -20.70 -7.80 0.63
CA LYS A 446 -19.93 -8.92 1.19
C LYS A 446 -18.45 -8.59 1.25
N ASN A 447 -17.88 -8.11 0.15
CA ASN A 447 -16.47 -7.73 0.11
C ASN A 447 -16.14 -6.61 1.09
N PHE A 448 -17.00 -5.60 1.19
CA PHE A 448 -16.83 -4.50 2.13
C PHE A 448 -16.76 -5.00 3.57
N GLU A 449 -17.67 -5.90 3.98
CA GLU A 449 -17.67 -6.47 5.33
C GLU A 449 -16.42 -7.33 5.59
N ILE A 450 -16.00 -8.16 4.64
CA ILE A 450 -14.75 -8.93 4.77
C ILE A 450 -13.55 -7.97 4.93
N GLY A 451 -13.52 -6.90 4.15
CA GLY A 451 -12.50 -5.84 4.24
C GLY A 451 -12.50 -5.16 5.61
N ARG A 452 -13.68 -4.76 6.10
CA ARG A 452 -13.87 -4.13 7.41
C ARG A 452 -13.45 -5.04 8.56
N GLU A 453 -13.71 -6.34 8.48
CA GLU A 453 -13.34 -7.29 9.53
C GLU A 453 -11.84 -7.58 9.57
N ASN A 454 -11.16 -7.58 8.41
CA ASN A 454 -9.78 -8.07 8.31
C ASN A 454 -8.71 -6.99 8.11
N PHE A 455 -9.07 -5.82 7.58
CA PHE A 455 -8.14 -4.78 7.11
C PHE A 455 -8.57 -3.36 7.52
N SER A 456 -9.37 -3.25 8.59
CA SER A 456 -9.77 -1.97 9.18
C SER A 456 -8.77 -1.46 10.20
N PHE A 457 -8.92 -0.18 10.56
CA PHE A 457 -8.19 0.44 11.66
C PHE A 457 -8.43 -0.27 13.00
N GLU A 458 -9.66 -0.76 13.23
CA GLU A 458 -10.02 -1.56 14.40
C GLU A 458 -9.23 -2.88 14.45
N ASN A 459 -9.16 -3.60 13.32
CA ASN A 459 -8.36 -4.83 13.26
C ASN A 459 -6.87 -4.57 13.52
N THR A 460 -6.33 -3.50 12.93
CA THR A 460 -4.93 -3.09 13.15
C THR A 460 -4.68 -2.71 14.61
N LEU A 461 -5.62 -2.03 15.28
CA LEU A 461 -5.52 -1.73 16.70
C LEU A 461 -5.46 -3.00 17.55
N GLU A 462 -6.34 -3.98 17.29
CA GLU A 462 -6.33 -5.26 17.99
C GLU A 462 -4.97 -5.98 17.83
N ARG A 463 -4.38 -5.93 16.64
CA ARG A 463 -3.05 -6.48 16.37
C ARG A 463 -1.97 -5.73 17.14
N PHE A 464 -1.99 -4.39 17.15
CA PHE A 464 -1.04 -3.61 17.95
C PHE A 464 -1.15 -3.95 19.44
N ILE A 465 -2.37 -4.11 19.97
CA ILE A 465 -2.57 -4.52 21.36
C ILE A 465 -1.95 -5.91 21.59
N LYS A 466 -2.22 -6.88 20.71
CA LYS A 466 -1.67 -8.24 20.84
C LYS A 466 -0.14 -8.26 20.79
N ILE A 467 0.46 -7.51 19.86
CA ILE A 467 1.90 -7.49 19.62
C ILE A 467 2.63 -6.71 20.72
N MET A 468 2.15 -5.51 21.04
CA MET A 468 2.86 -4.57 21.92
C MET A 468 2.43 -4.65 23.39
N LYS A 469 1.23 -5.19 23.66
CA LYS A 469 0.64 -5.32 25.00
C LYS A 469 -0.08 -6.68 25.20
N PRO A 470 0.60 -7.83 25.04
CA PRO A 470 -0.04 -9.14 25.14
C PRO A 470 -0.87 -9.32 26.43
N GLY A 471 -0.32 -8.90 27.58
CA GLY A 471 -1.00 -8.95 28.89
C GLY A 471 -2.26 -8.07 29.06
N TYR A 472 -2.51 -7.13 28.12
CA TYR A 472 -3.66 -6.24 28.17
C TYR A 472 -4.95 -6.96 27.76
N VAL A 473 -4.87 -7.89 26.79
CA VAL A 473 -6.03 -8.64 26.30
C VAL A 473 -6.64 -9.50 27.41
N GLU A 474 -5.83 -10.18 28.22
CA GLU A 474 -6.36 -10.96 29.35
C GLU A 474 -6.94 -10.07 30.45
N ARG A 475 -6.33 -8.90 30.72
CA ARG A 475 -6.84 -7.93 31.70
C ARG A 475 -8.18 -7.35 31.26
N ALA A 476 -8.29 -6.95 29.99
CA ALA A 476 -9.52 -6.45 29.39
C ALA A 476 -10.65 -7.49 29.48
N ARG A 477 -10.36 -8.75 29.11
CA ARG A 477 -11.32 -9.86 29.21
C ARG A 477 -11.71 -10.17 30.66
N ARG A 478 -10.77 -10.13 31.60
CA ARG A 478 -11.03 -10.33 33.03
C ARG A 478 -11.92 -9.22 33.59
N TRP A 479 -11.63 -7.98 33.22
CA TRP A 479 -12.44 -6.84 33.62
C TRP A 479 -13.87 -6.93 33.07
N MET A 480 -14.06 -7.25 31.79
CA MET A 480 -15.39 -7.45 31.20
C MET A 480 -16.20 -8.53 31.94
N ARG A 481 -15.57 -9.66 32.28
CA ARG A 481 -16.22 -10.73 33.06
C ARG A 481 -16.60 -10.28 34.47
N ASN A 482 -15.82 -9.41 35.09
CA ASN A 482 -16.14 -8.91 36.43
C ASN A 482 -17.28 -7.87 36.41
N VAL A 483 -17.40 -7.08 35.33
CA VAL A 483 -18.50 -6.11 35.16
C VAL A 483 -19.83 -6.81 34.85
N GLU A 484 -19.83 -7.97 34.20
CA GLU A 484 -21.05 -8.77 33.98
C GLU A 484 -21.59 -9.46 35.24
N VAL A 485 -20.82 -9.49 36.34
CA VAL A 485 -21.21 -10.12 37.61
C VAL A 485 -21.80 -9.09 38.61
N ASP A 486 -21.63 -7.79 38.34
CA ASP A 486 -22.12 -6.67 39.16
C ASP A 486 -23.41 -5.99 38.60
N VAL A 487 -24.19 -6.68 37.74
CA VAL A 487 -25.47 -6.18 37.19
C VAL A 487 -26.65 -7.03 37.62
#